data_AF-A0A164S7M1-F1
#
_entry.id   AF-A0A164S7M1-F1
#
_cell.length_a   1.000
_cell.length_b   1.000
_cell.length_c   1.000
_cell.angle_alpha   90.00
_cell.angle_beta   90.00
_cell.angle_gamma   90.00
#
_symmetry.space_group_name_H-M   'P 1'
#
loop_
_entity.id
_entity.type
_entity.pdbx_description
1 polymer ?
#
loop_
_entity_poly.entity_id
_entity_poly.type
_entity_poly.pdbx_seq_one_letter_code
_entity_poly.pdbx_strand_id
1 'polypeptide(L)'
;MHLTPADTEKLLLAVAGMVARDRRKRGVLLNYPETVALLTTWVIERAREGAGVEELMVSGREVLGRDEVMDGVAEMLPDVQVEATFPDGRKLVTIHQPIA
;
A
#
# COMPACT_ATOMS: atom_id res chain seq x y z
N MET A 1 -22.45 -6.04 9.07
CA MET A 1 -21.06 -6.47 9.33
C MET A 1 -20.79 -6.32 10.82
N HIS A 2 -20.04 -7.22 11.43
CA HIS A 2 -19.56 -7.10 12.81
C HIS A 2 -18.11 -6.63 12.77
N LEU A 3 -17.91 -5.35 12.40
CA LEU A 3 -16.57 -4.79 12.21
C LEU A 3 -15.92 -4.54 13.57
N THR A 4 -14.68 -4.99 13.71
CA THR A 4 -13.81 -4.58 14.79
C THR A 4 -13.29 -3.15 14.52
N PRO A 5 -12.76 -2.45 15.53
CA PRO A 5 -12.07 -1.18 15.32
C PRO A 5 -10.96 -1.27 14.27
N ALA A 6 -10.18 -2.35 14.28
CA ALA A 6 -9.13 -2.60 13.29
C ALA A 6 -9.67 -2.75 11.85
N ASP A 7 -10.84 -3.37 11.69
CA ASP A 7 -11.49 -3.45 10.37
C ASP A 7 -11.91 -2.05 9.89
N THR A 8 -12.39 -1.20 10.80
CA THR A 8 -12.77 0.18 10.48
C THR A 8 -11.56 1.02 10.07
N GLU A 9 -10.43 0.87 10.76
CA GLU A 9 -9.17 1.51 10.39
C GLU A 9 -8.69 1.09 8.99
N LYS A 10 -8.76 -0.21 8.67
CA LYS A 10 -8.43 -0.72 7.33
C LYS A 10 -9.36 -0.18 6.25
N LEU A 11 -10.64 0.02 6.55
CA LEU A 11 -11.58 0.66 5.63
C LEU A 11 -11.22 2.14 5.39
N LEU A 12 -10.86 2.90 6.43
CA LEU A 12 -10.40 4.28 6.27
C LEU A 12 -9.11 4.35 5.43
N LEU A 13 -8.20 3.41 5.63
CA LEU A 13 -6.97 3.32 4.84
C LEU A 13 -7.24 2.99 3.37
N ALA A 14 -8.20 2.10 3.10
CA ALA A 14 -8.65 1.83 1.73
C ALA A 14 -9.27 3.09 1.08
N VAL A 15 -10.02 3.89 1.83
CA VAL A 15 -10.53 5.19 1.34
C VAL A 15 -9.39 6.14 0.99
N ALA A 16 -8.37 6.25 1.85
CA ALA A 16 -7.19 7.06 1.56
C ALA A 16 -6.44 6.56 0.30
N GLY A 17 -6.29 5.24 0.13
CA GLY A 17 -5.68 4.64 -1.05
C GLY A 17 -6.48 4.89 -2.33
N MET A 18 -7.82 4.87 -2.26
CA MET A 18 -8.68 5.23 -3.39
C MET A 18 -8.50 6.68 -3.80
N VAL A 19 -8.41 7.61 -2.83
CA VAL A 19 -8.14 9.03 -3.09
C VAL A 19 -6.75 9.22 -3.71
N ALA A 20 -5.72 8.57 -3.16
CA ALA A 20 -4.36 8.62 -3.70
C ALA A 20 -4.31 8.09 -5.14
N ARG A 21 -4.97 6.96 -5.43
CA ARG A 21 -5.06 6.39 -6.78
C ARG A 21 -5.75 7.33 -7.77
N ASP A 22 -6.81 8.03 -7.35
CA ASP A 22 -7.47 9.04 -8.20
C ASP A 22 -6.55 10.23 -8.51
N ARG A 23 -5.83 10.74 -7.50
CA ARG A 23 -4.82 11.81 -7.66
C ARG A 23 -3.72 11.40 -8.64
N ARG A 24 -3.15 10.20 -8.45
CA ARG A 24 -2.13 9.61 -9.35
C ARG A 24 -2.61 9.54 -10.79
N LYS A 25 -3.84 9.06 -11.02
CA LYS A 25 -4.44 8.98 -12.38
C LYS A 25 -4.56 10.33 -13.08
N ARG A 26 -4.64 11.43 -12.32
CA ARG A 26 -4.66 12.81 -12.84
C ARG A 26 -3.27 13.42 -12.98
N GLY A 27 -2.20 12.66 -12.71
CA GLY A 27 -0.81 13.13 -12.77
C GLY A 27 -0.38 13.99 -11.57
N VAL A 28 -1.12 13.94 -10.46
CA VAL A 28 -0.72 14.63 -9.22
C VAL A 28 0.31 13.76 -8.50
N LEU A 29 1.49 14.34 -8.22
CA LEU A 29 2.54 13.69 -7.42
C LEU A 29 2.02 13.39 -6.02
N LEU A 30 2.23 12.15 -5.57
CA LEU A 30 1.75 11.72 -4.26
C LEU A 30 2.64 12.22 -3.14
N ASN A 31 2.02 12.69 -2.05
CA ASN A 31 2.75 12.96 -0.81
C ASN A 31 2.98 11.66 -0.01
N TYR A 32 3.64 11.79 1.14
CA TYR A 32 3.94 10.65 2.03
C TYR A 32 2.72 9.82 2.43
N PRO A 33 1.65 10.38 3.06
CA PRO A 33 0.51 9.56 3.49
C PRO A 33 -0.25 8.94 2.31
N GLU A 34 -0.33 9.62 1.16
CA GLU A 34 -0.95 9.06 -0.05
C GLU A 34 -0.17 7.87 -0.59
N THR A 35 1.16 7.95 -0.58
CA THR A 35 2.05 6.88 -1.03
C THR A 35 1.88 5.64 -0.14
N VAL A 36 1.92 5.83 1.19
CA VAL A 36 1.70 4.74 2.15
C VAL A 36 0.30 4.13 1.98
N ALA A 37 -0.74 4.94 1.83
CA ALA A 37 -2.11 4.47 1.67
C ALA A 37 -2.30 3.68 0.36
N LEU A 38 -1.70 4.13 -0.74
CA LEU A 38 -1.75 3.44 -2.03
C LEU A 38 -1.07 2.08 -1.95
N LEU A 39 0.17 2.04 -1.46
CA LEU A 39 0.93 0.79 -1.30
C LEU A 39 0.22 -0.18 -0.35
N THR A 40 -0.33 0.33 0.75
CA THR A 40 -1.08 -0.51 1.69
C THR A 40 -2.31 -1.13 1.05
N THR A 41 -3.09 -0.32 0.33
CA THR A 41 -4.28 -0.82 -0.37
C THR A 41 -3.89 -1.84 -1.42
N TRP A 42 -2.80 -1.61 -2.16
CA TRP A 42 -2.28 -2.57 -3.13
C TRP A 42 -1.93 -3.92 -2.48
N VAL A 43 -1.24 -3.92 -1.32
CA VAL A 43 -0.92 -5.17 -0.61
C VAL A 43 -2.19 -5.90 -0.17
N ILE A 44 -3.16 -5.18 0.41
CA ILE A 44 -4.42 -5.76 0.89
C ILE A 44 -5.18 -6.44 -0.26
N GLU A 45 -5.29 -5.76 -1.41
CA GLU A 45 -6.02 -6.30 -2.56
C GLU A 45 -5.29 -7.50 -3.17
N ARG A 46 -3.96 -7.45 -3.32
CA ARG A 46 -3.21 -8.59 -3.86
C ARG A 46 -3.21 -9.80 -2.93
N ALA A 47 -3.15 -9.58 -1.61
CA ALA A 47 -3.34 -10.65 -0.63
C ALA A 47 -4.75 -11.28 -0.75
N ARG A 48 -5.78 -10.45 -0.97
CA ARG A 48 -7.16 -10.90 -1.20
C ARG A 48 -7.31 -11.73 -2.48
N GLU A 49 -6.53 -11.41 -3.51
CA GLU A 49 -6.43 -12.14 -4.78
C GLU A 49 -5.62 -13.44 -4.68
N GLY A 50 -4.95 -13.69 -3.55
CA GLY A 50 -4.21 -14.91 -3.27
C GLY A 50 -2.73 -14.88 -3.64
N ALA A 51 -2.15 -13.70 -3.87
CA ALA A 51 -0.72 -13.54 -4.06
C ALA A 51 0.08 -14.01 -2.84
N GLY A 52 1.31 -14.49 -3.05
CA GLY A 52 2.19 -14.93 -1.95
C GLY A 52 2.85 -13.75 -1.23
N VAL A 53 3.18 -13.90 0.06
CA VAL A 53 3.87 -12.84 0.84
C VAL A 53 5.18 -12.42 0.15
N GLU A 54 6.00 -13.39 -0.26
CA GLU A 54 7.28 -13.14 -0.93
C GLU A 54 7.11 -12.41 -2.27
N GLU A 55 6.07 -12.76 -3.03
CA GLU A 55 5.70 -12.07 -4.28
C GLU A 55 5.41 -10.59 -4.01
N LEU A 56 4.64 -10.29 -2.96
CA LEU A 56 4.28 -8.91 -2.61
C LEU A 56 5.46 -8.09 -2.11
N MET A 57 6.41 -8.71 -1.40
CA MET A 57 7.63 -8.03 -0.96
C MET A 57 8.49 -7.56 -2.15
N VAL A 58 8.49 -8.31 -3.25
CA VAL A 58 9.26 -7.99 -4.45
C VAL A 58 8.48 -7.05 -5.37
N SER A 59 7.29 -7.48 -5.81
CA SER A 59 6.47 -6.73 -6.77
C SER A 59 5.94 -5.40 -6.21
N GLY A 60 5.88 -5.26 -4.88
CA GLY A 60 5.53 -4.01 -4.22
C GLY A 60 6.46 -2.84 -4.55
N ARG A 61 7.71 -3.13 -4.95
CA ARG A 61 8.71 -2.11 -5.34
C ARG A 61 8.50 -1.55 -6.75
N GLU A 62 7.64 -2.19 -7.54
CA GLU A 62 7.32 -1.79 -8.92
C GLU A 62 6.02 -0.97 -9.00
N VAL A 63 5.35 -0.75 -7.87
CA VAL A 63 4.02 -0.12 -7.83
C VAL A 63 4.09 1.39 -8.06
N LEU A 64 5.16 2.04 -7.59
CA LEU A 64 5.39 3.47 -7.67
C LEU A 64 6.84 3.77 -8.08
N GLY A 65 6.99 4.63 -9.09
CA GLY A 65 8.27 5.25 -9.41
C GLY A 65 8.49 6.55 -8.64
N ARG A 66 9.75 7.01 -8.59
CA ARG A 66 10.13 8.32 -8.04
C ARG A 66 9.42 9.50 -8.70
N ASP A 67 9.06 9.38 -9.98
CA ASP A 67 8.34 10.39 -10.76
C ASP A 67 6.84 10.48 -10.42
N GLU A 68 6.34 9.59 -9.56
CA GLU A 68 4.93 9.56 -9.15
C GLU A 68 4.71 10.09 -7.72
N VAL A 69 5.79 10.49 -7.05
CA VAL A 69 5.78 10.99 -5.67
C VAL A 69 6.46 12.37 -5.59
N MET A 70 6.14 13.14 -4.55
CA MET A 70 6.81 14.42 -4.29
C MET A 70 8.28 14.20 -3.90
N ASP A 71 9.12 15.22 -4.14
CA ASP A 71 10.53 15.22 -3.76
C ASP A 71 10.72 14.86 -2.27
N GLY A 72 11.66 13.96 -1.98
CA GLY A 72 11.99 13.50 -0.63
C GLY A 72 11.10 12.37 -0.10
N VAL A 73 9.96 12.06 -0.74
CA VAL A 73 9.05 11.00 -0.25
C VAL A 73 9.70 9.62 -0.31
N ALA A 74 10.49 9.34 -1.36
CA ALA A 74 11.20 8.07 -1.51
C ALA A 74 12.21 7.82 -0.37
N GLU A 75 12.91 8.87 0.06
CA GLU A 75 13.88 8.81 1.15
C GLU A 75 13.20 8.70 2.53
N MET A 76 12.02 9.29 2.68
CA MET A 76 11.22 9.23 3.91
C MET A 76 10.59 7.85 4.17
N LEU A 77 10.52 6.98 3.15
CA LEU A 77 9.81 5.72 3.22
C LEU A 77 10.76 4.51 3.06
N PRO A 78 11.55 4.16 4.09
CA PRO A 78 12.49 3.04 4.02
C PRO A 78 11.80 1.69 3.90
N ASP A 79 10.62 1.55 4.51
CA ASP A 79 9.77 0.39 4.39
C ASP A 79 8.29 0.73 4.60
N VAL A 80 7.42 -0.12 4.06
CA VAL A 80 5.97 -0.14 4.32
C VAL A 80 5.60 -1.51 4.86
N GLN A 81 4.96 -1.53 6.03
CA GLN A 81 4.52 -2.74 6.71
C GLN A 81 3.00 -2.83 6.71
N VAL A 82 2.46 -3.91 6.18
CA VAL A 82 1.03 -4.09 6.00
C VAL A 82 0.62 -5.47 6.45
N GLU A 83 -0.34 -5.50 7.38
CA GLU A 83 -0.96 -6.74 7.79
C GLU A 83 -2.23 -7.02 6.96
N ALA A 84 -2.17 -8.06 6.14
CA ALA A 84 -3.24 -8.45 5.25
C ALA A 84 -3.74 -9.88 5.54
N THR A 85 -4.98 -10.15 5.12
CA THR A 85 -5.60 -11.46 5.25
C THR A 85 -5.43 -12.22 3.93
N PHE A 86 -4.60 -13.26 3.96
CA PHE A 86 -4.35 -14.19 2.85
C PHE A 86 -5.32 -15.39 2.93
N PRO A 87 -5.41 -16.22 1.88
CA PRO A 87 -6.23 -17.44 1.90
C PRO A 87 -5.89 -18.39 3.06
N ASP A 88 -4.65 -18.35 3.55
CA ASP A 88 -4.14 -19.19 4.63
C ASP A 88 -3.94 -18.43 5.97
N GLY A 89 -4.49 -17.21 6.08
CA GLY A 89 -4.54 -16.47 7.33
C GLY A 89 -3.87 -15.10 7.27
N ARG A 90 -3.79 -14.44 8.43
CA ARG A 90 -3.28 -13.08 8.55
C ARG A 90 -1.76 -13.08 8.61
N LYS A 91 -1.11 -12.29 7.76
CA LYS A 91 0.35 -12.19 7.67
C LYS A 91 0.80 -10.75 7.51
N LEU A 92 2.02 -10.47 7.96
CA LEU A 92 2.69 -9.18 7.76
C LEU A 92 3.50 -9.23 6.46
N VAL A 93 3.32 -8.23 5.61
CA VAL A 93 4.14 -7.97 4.43
C VAL A 93 4.98 -6.73 4.71
N THR A 94 6.28 -6.81 4.47
CA THR A 94 7.20 -5.68 4.55
C THR A 94 7.82 -5.44 3.19
N ILE A 95 7.54 -4.29 2.58
CA ILE A 95 8.17 -3.88 1.34
C ILE A 95 9.29 -2.90 1.70
N HIS A 96 10.53 -3.33 1.50
CA HIS A 96 11.71 -2.48 1.70
C HIS A 96 11.95 -1.62 0.46
N GLN A 97 12.24 -0.32 0.67
CA GLN A 97 12.48 0.66 -0.38
C GLN A 97 11.42 0.55 -1.50
N PRO A 98 10.14 0.80 -1.17
CA PRO A 98 9.01 0.54 -2.05
C PRO A 98 8.93 1.48 -3.26
N ILE A 99 9.77 2.52 -3.31
CA ILE A 99 9.83 3.49 -4.41
C ILE A 99 11.21 3.38 -5.06
N ALA A 100 11.22 2.95 -6.33
CA ALA A 100 12.44 2.79 -7.13
C ALA A 100 12.85 4.11 -7.79
#